data_AF-A0A522VU94-F1
#
_entry.id   AF-A0A522VU94-F1
#
_cell.length_a   1.000
_cell.length_b   1.000
_cell.length_c   1.000
_cell.angle_alpha   90.00
_cell.angle_beta   90.00
_cell.angle_gamma   90.00
#
_symmetry.space_group_name_H-M   'P 1'
#
loop_
_entity.id
_entity.type
_entity.pdbx_description
1 polymer ?
#
loop_
_entity_poly.entity_id
_entity_poly.type
_entity_poly.pdbx_seq_one_letter_code
_entity_poly.pdbx_strand_id
1 'polypeptide(L)'
;PHISAGKACFSCQTTANNWFTAVHHRETPDRILAGTSDTGIVWVTEGIEAQREGKAVDMVRLPSADSLRDEVAYVIGALKGPRQAAADRYLAFLRTPAAQAAYAKYGFVNASAQAMTLRPIP
;
A
#
# COMPACT_ATOMS: atom_id res chain seq x y z
N PRO A 1 -7.03 -12.59 15.44
CA PRO A 1 -6.55 -13.62 16.39
C PRO A 1 -5.90 -14.86 15.73
N HIS A 2 -6.35 -15.29 14.55
CA HIS A 2 -5.91 -16.56 13.94
C HIS A 2 -4.59 -16.50 13.15
N ILE A 3 -4.27 -15.37 12.51
CA ILE A 3 -3.14 -15.29 11.56
C ILE A 3 -1.79 -15.42 12.25
N SER A 4 -1.67 -14.91 13.49
CA SER A 4 -0.42 -14.95 14.26
C SER A 4 -0.41 -15.97 15.41
N ALA A 5 -1.43 -16.83 15.52
CA ALA A 5 -1.62 -17.75 16.66
C ALA A 5 -1.44 -17.07 18.03
N GLY A 6 -1.97 -15.85 18.19
CA GLY A 6 -1.88 -15.07 19.42
C GLY A 6 -0.50 -14.46 19.72
N LYS A 7 0.49 -14.65 18.85
CA LYS A 7 1.80 -14.03 18.98
C LYS A 7 1.75 -12.58 18.50
N ALA A 8 2.42 -11.70 19.24
CA ALA A 8 2.84 -10.40 18.76
C ALA A 8 4.30 -10.51 18.33
N CYS A 9 4.57 -10.37 17.04
CA CYS A 9 5.94 -10.32 16.52
C CYS A 9 6.00 -9.45 15.27
N PHE A 10 7.18 -8.87 15.02
CA PHE A 10 7.43 -7.98 13.90
C PHE A 10 8.08 -8.70 12.71
N SER A 11 8.79 -9.81 12.94
CA SER A 11 9.44 -10.61 11.89
C SER A 11 9.61 -12.04 12.42
N CYS A 12 8.60 -12.90 12.24
CA CYS A 12 8.68 -14.24 12.80
C CYS A 12 7.78 -15.27 12.14
N GLN A 13 8.16 -16.54 12.31
CA GLN A 13 7.30 -17.68 12.03
C GLN A 13 6.23 -17.77 13.13
N THR A 14 4.98 -17.44 12.78
CA THR A 14 3.88 -17.38 13.76
C THR A 14 3.21 -18.74 13.95
N THR A 15 3.00 -19.48 12.86
CA THR A 15 2.50 -20.86 12.80
C THR A 15 3.45 -21.74 11.99
N ALA A 16 3.18 -23.03 11.77
CA ALA A 16 4.01 -23.86 10.90
C ALA A 16 4.10 -23.34 9.44
N ASN A 17 3.05 -22.65 8.96
CA ASN A 17 2.89 -22.27 7.56
C ASN A 17 2.70 -20.75 7.36
N ASN A 18 2.91 -19.93 8.40
CA ASN A 18 2.73 -18.49 8.33
C ASN A 18 3.97 -17.75 8.83
N TRP A 19 4.43 -16.81 8.01
CA TRP A 19 5.46 -15.86 8.36
C TRP A 19 4.89 -14.45 8.42
N PHE A 20 5.14 -13.76 9.52
CA PHE A 20 4.77 -12.36 9.69
C PHE A 20 5.95 -11.48 9.29
N THR A 21 5.81 -10.75 8.19
CA THR A 21 6.85 -9.88 7.64
C THR A 21 7.02 -8.60 8.45
N ALA A 22 8.26 -8.10 8.56
CA ALA A 22 8.54 -6.77 9.11
C ALA A 22 8.11 -5.66 8.15
N VAL A 23 8.35 -5.89 6.87
CA VAL A 23 8.13 -4.91 5.81
C VAL A 23 7.50 -5.64 4.64
N HIS A 24 6.18 -5.91 4.74
CA HIS A 24 5.47 -6.82 3.84
C HIS A 24 5.71 -6.55 2.35
N HIS A 25 5.69 -5.28 1.94
CA HIS A 25 5.88 -4.84 0.57
C HIS A 25 7.29 -5.07 -0.03
N ARG A 26 8.32 -5.24 0.82
CA ARG A 26 9.68 -5.58 0.37
C ARG A 26 9.97 -7.06 0.53
N GLU A 27 9.53 -7.60 1.65
CA GLU A 27 9.89 -8.94 2.08
C GLU A 27 9.10 -10.04 1.35
N THR A 28 7.83 -9.79 1.00
CA THR A 28 6.98 -10.82 0.38
C THR A 28 7.53 -11.29 -0.97
N PRO A 29 7.85 -10.42 -1.94
CA PRO A 29 8.42 -10.87 -3.21
C PRO A 29 9.74 -11.62 -3.03
N ASP A 30 10.63 -11.12 -2.16
CA ASP A 30 11.93 -11.74 -1.93
C ASP A 30 11.80 -13.14 -1.32
N ARG A 31 10.86 -13.34 -0.39
CA ARG A 31 10.58 -14.65 0.20
C ARG A 31 10.05 -15.66 -0.81
N ILE A 32 9.22 -15.20 -1.75
CA ILE A 32 8.69 -16.04 -2.85
C ILE A 32 9.81 -16.43 -3.79
N LEU A 33 10.63 -15.47 -4.23
CA LEU A 33 11.79 -15.73 -5.10
C LEU A 33 12.83 -16.65 -4.44
N ALA A 34 12.97 -16.57 -3.12
CA ALA A 34 13.85 -17.46 -2.34
C ALA A 34 13.24 -18.84 -2.06
N GLY A 35 11.98 -19.11 -2.44
CA GLY A 35 11.28 -20.37 -2.17
C GLY A 35 10.97 -20.61 -0.68
N THR A 36 10.96 -19.55 0.13
CA THR A 36 10.65 -19.61 1.58
C THR A 36 9.20 -19.25 1.91
N SER A 37 8.44 -18.86 0.89
CA SER A 37 7.00 -18.64 0.95
C SER A 37 6.39 -18.93 -0.42
N ASP A 38 5.23 -19.57 -0.46
CA ASP A 38 4.54 -19.86 -1.72
C ASP A 38 3.71 -18.66 -2.20
N THR A 39 3.22 -17.84 -1.27
CA THR A 39 2.38 -16.68 -1.53
C THR A 39 2.43 -15.69 -0.37
N GLY A 40 1.95 -14.47 -0.59
CA GLY A 40 1.76 -13.48 0.47
C GLY A 40 0.82 -12.36 0.04
N ILE A 41 0.26 -11.67 1.03
CA ILE A 41 -0.71 -10.58 0.83
C ILE A 41 0.06 -9.25 0.76
N VAL A 42 -0.11 -8.52 -0.33
CA VAL A 42 0.42 -7.17 -0.55
C VAL A 42 -0.66 -6.27 -1.16
N TRP A 43 -0.45 -4.95 -1.20
CA TRP A 43 -1.31 -4.12 -2.06
C TRP A 43 -1.00 -4.36 -3.53
N VAL A 44 -1.97 -4.04 -4.39
CA VAL A 44 -1.85 -4.23 -5.84
C VAL A 44 -0.65 -3.47 -6.42
N THR A 45 -0.32 -2.32 -5.83
CA THR A 45 0.79 -1.45 -6.24
C THR A 45 2.14 -2.17 -6.16
N GLU A 46 2.34 -3.00 -5.15
CA GLU A 46 3.57 -3.75 -4.89
C GLU A 46 3.76 -4.88 -5.88
N GLY A 47 2.70 -5.63 -6.19
CA GLY A 47 2.81 -6.67 -7.20
C GLY A 47 2.98 -6.10 -8.62
N ILE A 48 2.34 -4.95 -8.93
CA ILE A 48 2.60 -4.22 -10.18
C ILE A 48 4.07 -3.81 -10.26
N GLU A 49 4.64 -3.27 -9.18
CA GLU A 49 6.03 -2.84 -9.16
C GLU A 49 6.99 -4.03 -9.27
N ALA A 50 6.73 -5.14 -8.57
CA ALA A 50 7.54 -6.35 -8.69
C ALA A 50 7.56 -6.88 -10.13
N GLN A 51 6.41 -6.89 -10.81
CA GLN A 51 6.32 -7.28 -12.23
C GLN A 51 7.08 -6.29 -13.14
N ARG A 52 7.04 -4.98 -12.85
CA ARG A 52 7.80 -3.96 -13.59
C ARG A 52 9.30 -4.10 -13.44
N GLU A 53 9.75 -4.49 -12.26
CA GLU A 53 11.15 -4.83 -11.98
C GLU A 53 11.59 -6.14 -12.65
N GLY A 54 10.67 -6.88 -13.28
CA GLY A 54 10.96 -8.16 -13.94
C GLY A 54 11.14 -9.31 -12.95
N LYS A 55 10.64 -9.18 -11.71
CA LYS A 55 10.67 -10.28 -10.74
C LYS A 55 9.77 -11.42 -11.22
N ALA A 56 10.25 -12.65 -11.05
CA ALA A 56 9.53 -13.87 -11.42
C ALA A 56 8.43 -14.21 -10.40
N VAL A 57 7.47 -13.29 -10.21
CA VAL A 57 6.31 -13.43 -9.35
C VAL A 57 5.05 -13.03 -10.12
N ASP A 58 3.93 -13.66 -9.80
CA ASP A 58 2.63 -13.31 -10.35
C ASP A 58 1.69 -12.78 -9.25
N MET A 59 0.64 -12.07 -9.66
CA MET A 59 -0.34 -11.47 -8.75
C MET A 59 -1.73 -12.01 -9.04
N VAL A 60 -2.39 -12.49 -7.99
CA VAL A 60 -3.82 -12.81 -8.01
C VAL A 60 -4.59 -11.70 -7.31
N ARG A 61 -5.57 -11.12 -8.00
CA ARG A 61 -6.45 -10.10 -7.41
C ARG A 61 -7.46 -10.77 -6.50
N LEU A 62 -7.53 -10.32 -5.26
CA LEU A 62 -8.56 -10.74 -4.32
C LEU A 62 -9.94 -10.25 -4.77
N PRO A 63 -11.02 -11.01 -4.51
CA PRO A 63 -12.38 -10.52 -4.62
C PRO A 63 -12.59 -9.26 -3.78
N SER A 64 -13.52 -8.39 -4.18
CA SER A 64 -13.82 -7.16 -3.43
C SER A 64 -14.21 -7.43 -1.98
N ALA A 65 -14.88 -8.54 -1.68
CA ALA A 65 -15.27 -8.90 -0.32
C ALA A 65 -14.08 -9.24 0.61
N ASP A 66 -12.94 -9.60 0.03
CA ASP A 66 -11.71 -9.97 0.75
C ASP A 66 -10.63 -8.87 0.64
N SER A 67 -10.99 -7.71 0.07
CA SER A 67 -10.07 -6.62 -0.20
C SER A 67 -10.52 -5.33 0.47
N LEU A 68 -9.63 -4.73 1.26
CA LEU A 68 -9.88 -3.43 1.89
C LEU A 68 -9.69 -2.24 0.92
N ARG A 69 -9.67 -2.48 -0.39
CA ARG A 69 -9.39 -1.45 -1.41
C ARG A 69 -10.34 -0.26 -1.37
N ASP A 70 -11.57 -0.48 -0.94
CA ASP A 70 -12.64 0.53 -0.89
C ASP A 70 -12.78 1.15 0.52
N GLU A 71 -12.03 0.62 1.50
CA GLU A 71 -12.06 1.03 2.91
C GLU A 71 -10.78 1.77 3.34
N VAL A 72 -9.62 1.39 2.79
CA VAL A 72 -8.33 1.98 3.13
C VAL A 72 -8.01 3.14 2.18
N ALA A 73 -7.74 4.30 2.78
CA ALA A 73 -7.34 5.50 2.05
C ALA A 73 -5.93 5.95 2.47
N TYR A 74 -5.15 6.39 1.49
CA TYR A 74 -3.93 7.13 1.74
C TYR A 74 -4.26 8.61 1.91
N VAL A 75 -3.80 9.19 3.01
CA VAL A 75 -4.03 10.60 3.35
C VAL A 75 -2.73 11.38 3.36
N ILE A 76 -2.81 12.65 2.97
CA ILE A 76 -1.71 13.59 3.01
C ILE A 76 -2.18 14.89 3.64
N GLY A 77 -1.33 15.50 4.45
CA GLY A 77 -1.61 16.77 5.14
C GLY A 77 -0.41 17.69 5.16
N ALA A 78 -0.67 18.98 5.34
CA ALA A 78 0.37 19.98 5.55
C ALA A 78 0.83 19.94 7.02
N LEU A 79 2.14 19.87 7.23
CA LEU A 79 2.73 20.07 8.56
C LEU A 79 2.72 21.56 8.91
N LYS A 80 2.50 21.87 10.19
CA LYS A 80 2.68 23.23 10.70
C LYS A 80 4.16 23.61 10.62
N GLY A 81 4.49 24.69 9.93
CA GLY A 81 5.88 25.11 9.80
C GLY A 81 6.09 26.27 8.83
N PRO A 82 7.35 26.68 8.60
CA PRO A 82 7.69 27.89 7.83
C PRO A 82 7.38 27.77 6.33
N ARG A 83 7.03 26.59 5.83
CA ARG A 83 6.79 26.30 4.41
C ARG A 83 5.31 26.09 4.06
N GLN A 84 4.39 26.73 4.79
CA GLN A 84 2.95 26.54 4.61
C GLN A 84 2.50 26.77 3.15
N ALA A 85 2.94 27.86 2.51
CA ALA A 85 2.56 28.15 1.12
C ALA A 85 3.02 27.07 0.12
N ALA A 86 4.16 26.42 0.37
CA ALA A 86 4.62 25.32 -0.47
C ALA A 86 3.79 24.04 -0.24
N ALA A 87 3.42 23.76 1.01
CA ALA A 87 2.54 22.66 1.36
C ALA A 87 1.17 22.83 0.71
N ASP A 88 0.57 24.03 0.78
CA ASP A 88 -0.73 24.31 0.18
C ASP A 88 -0.72 24.16 -1.34
N ARG A 89 0.35 24.62 -2.00
CA ARG A 89 0.55 24.43 -3.44
C ARG A 89 0.68 22.95 -3.82
N TYR A 90 1.40 22.17 -3.03
CA TYR A 90 1.55 20.74 -3.27
C TYR A 90 0.22 20.00 -3.08
N LEU A 91 -0.53 20.29 -2.01
CA LEU A 91 -1.87 19.73 -1.80
C LEU A 91 -2.83 20.14 -2.92
N ALA A 92 -2.73 21.35 -3.46
CA ALA A 92 -3.50 21.78 -4.62
C ALA A 92 -3.13 20.99 -5.89
N PHE A 93 -1.84 20.78 -6.13
CA PHE A 93 -1.34 19.98 -7.25
C PHE A 93 -1.86 18.54 -7.21
N LEU A 94 -1.87 17.90 -6.04
CA LEU A 94 -2.30 16.50 -5.89
C LEU A 94 -3.77 16.25 -6.30
N ARG A 95 -4.60 17.29 -6.33
CA ARG A 95 -6.00 17.23 -6.78
C ARG A 95 -6.18 17.38 -8.29
N THR A 96 -5.10 17.64 -9.03
CA THR A 96 -5.16 17.83 -10.49
C THR A 96 -5.28 16.49 -11.22
N PRO A 97 -5.86 16.46 -12.43
CA PRO A 97 -5.86 15.26 -13.27
C PRO A 97 -4.46 14.72 -13.55
N ALA A 98 -3.46 15.59 -13.69
CA ALA A 98 -2.08 15.20 -13.91
C ALA A 98 -1.50 14.43 -12.72
N ALA A 99 -1.75 14.89 -11.49
CA ALA A 99 -1.31 14.18 -10.30
C ALA A 99 -2.06 12.85 -10.13
N GLN A 100 -3.38 12.83 -10.30
CA GLN A 100 -4.17 11.59 -10.21
C GLN A 100 -3.69 10.56 -11.25
N ALA A 101 -3.44 10.98 -12.49
CA ALA A 101 -2.88 10.12 -13.53
C ALA A 101 -1.48 9.58 -13.19
N ALA A 102 -0.65 10.40 -12.52
CA ALA A 102 0.67 9.95 -12.07
C ALA A 102 0.56 8.81 -11.05
N TYR A 103 -0.37 8.89 -10.08
CA TYR A 103 -0.65 7.81 -9.14
C TYR A 103 -1.26 6.58 -9.83
N ALA A 104 -2.26 6.77 -10.70
CA ALA A 104 -2.91 5.69 -11.43
C ALA A 104 -1.92 4.88 -12.28
N LYS A 105 -0.88 5.52 -12.84
CA LYS A 105 0.20 4.83 -13.55
C LYS A 105 0.87 3.75 -12.69
N TYR A 106 0.91 3.87 -11.37
CA TYR A 106 1.52 2.89 -10.47
C TYR A 106 0.50 1.96 -9.80
N GLY A 107 -0.77 1.98 -10.21
CA GLY A 107 -1.80 1.06 -9.72
C GLY A 107 -2.66 1.60 -8.58
N PHE A 108 -2.49 2.86 -8.19
CA PHE A 108 -3.39 3.52 -7.24
C PHE A 108 -4.74 3.81 -7.89
N VAL A 109 -5.81 3.70 -7.11
CA VAL A 109 -7.16 4.12 -7.53
C VAL A 109 -7.27 5.64 -7.39
N ASN A 110 -7.85 6.30 -8.39
CA ASN A 110 -8.09 7.74 -8.33
C ASN A 110 -9.01 8.07 -7.15
N ALA A 111 -8.66 9.13 -6.43
CA ALA A 111 -9.47 9.61 -5.32
C ALA A 111 -10.82 10.16 -5.82
N SER A 112 -11.88 9.93 -5.05
CA SER A 112 -13.17 10.57 -5.31
C SER A 112 -13.08 12.08 -5.06
N ALA A 113 -14.01 12.85 -5.63
CA ALA A 113 -14.12 14.29 -5.37
C ALA A 113 -14.24 14.57 -3.86
N GLN A 114 -14.99 13.74 -3.13
CA GLN A 114 -15.14 13.82 -1.68
C GLN A 114 -13.80 13.63 -0.95
N ALA A 115 -13.01 12.64 -1.36
CA ALA A 115 -11.73 12.31 -0.75
C ALA A 115 -10.67 13.42 -0.97
N MET A 116 -10.78 14.18 -2.06
CA MET A 116 -9.88 15.30 -2.38
C MET A 116 -10.20 16.60 -1.62
N THR A 117 -11.32 16.66 -0.90
CA THR A 117 -11.66 17.83 -0.07
C THR A 117 -10.77 17.88 1.17
N LEU A 118 -10.12 19.02 1.38
CA LEU A 118 -9.29 19.26 2.56
C LEU A 118 -10.14 19.21 3.83
N ARG A 119 -9.62 18.54 4.84
CA ARG A 119 -10.24 18.42 6.16
C ARG A 119 -9.22 18.80 7.23
N PRO A 120 -9.65 19.44 8.34
CA PRO A 120 -8.79 19.62 9.50
C PRO A 120 -8.30 18.27 10.00
N ILE A 121 -7.06 18.21 10.47
CA ILE A 121 -6.54 17.04 11.18
C ILE A 121 -7.14 17.08 12.60
N PRO A 122 -7.88 16.04 13.04
CA PRO A 122 -8.42 15.96 14.40
C PRO A 122 -7.34 16.00 15.48
#